data_AF-A0A0F7SDC0-F1
#
_entry.id   AF-A0A0F7SDC0-F1
#
_cell.length_a   1.000
_cell.length_b   1.000
_cell.length_c   1.000
_cell.angle_alpha   90.00
_cell.angle_beta   90.00
_cell.angle_gamma   90.00
#
_symmetry.space_group_name_H-M   'P 1'
#
loop_
_entity.id
_entity.type
_entity.pdbx_description
1 polymer ?
#
loop_
_entity_poly.entity_id
_entity_poly.type
_entity_poly.pdbx_seq_one_letter_code
_entity_poly.pdbx_strand_id
1 'polypeptide(L)'
;MIVHTQDGQARIRTAQPATGTTQTLAELNVVDPDESDVDFVLYAFDSALPYLASIGSEAQWGTVPFSEKPERRQRFEKFVQGSYDLHTRPIQDAAAWQHMAIYEIKTPDEKWTRVAAQGLATGFPTYVPEHLADDKVREATDYLYLNYLIVDRRKGKLAKGSAARLVAFADGQAKQLNKKMFYGDCWRGNGDGLLKYYQSLGFSPIGPFDVQDKHGPGLPWTGYLFSKSVSQ
;
A
#
# COMPACT_ATOMS: atom_id res chain seq x y z
N MET A 1 12.79 -10.12 -1.84
CA MET A 1 13.53 -9.29 -2.81
C MET A 1 13.93 -7.96 -2.17
N ILE A 2 15.13 -7.44 -2.44
CA ILE A 2 15.58 -6.10 -2.02
C ILE A 2 16.11 -5.35 -3.25
N VAL A 3 15.58 -4.16 -3.52
CA VAL A 3 15.97 -3.30 -4.64
C VAL A 3 16.50 -1.98 -4.08
N HIS A 4 17.71 -1.59 -4.48
CA HIS A 4 18.30 -0.32 -4.07
C HIS A 4 18.01 0.76 -5.11
N THR A 5 17.83 1.98 -4.63
CA THR A 5 17.88 3.18 -5.47
C THR A 5 19.28 3.38 -6.04
N GLN A 6 19.39 4.10 -7.16
CA GLN A 6 20.67 4.29 -7.87
C GLN A 6 21.73 4.99 -7.00
N ASP A 7 21.33 5.89 -6.11
CA ASP A 7 22.23 6.60 -5.18
C ASP A 7 22.55 5.79 -3.91
N GLY A 8 21.96 4.60 -3.76
CA GLY A 8 22.11 3.73 -2.60
C GLY A 8 21.55 4.29 -1.29
N GLN A 9 20.83 5.42 -1.32
CA GLN A 9 20.33 6.08 -0.10
C GLN A 9 18.97 5.54 0.36
N ALA A 10 18.30 4.78 -0.49
CA ALA A 10 17.07 4.10 -0.15
C ALA A 10 17.01 2.70 -0.76
N ARG A 11 16.20 1.84 -0.17
CA ARG A 11 15.88 0.52 -0.70
C ARG A 11 14.41 0.20 -0.53
N ILE A 12 13.92 -0.70 -1.37
CA ILE A 12 12.58 -1.27 -1.31
C ILE A 12 12.75 -2.76 -1.07
N ARG A 13 12.06 -3.31 -0.08
CA ARG A 13 12.06 -4.75 0.19
C ARG A 13 10.65 -5.28 0.40
N THR A 14 10.47 -6.57 0.14
CA THR A 14 9.28 -7.29 0.55
C THR A 14 9.17 -7.24 2.08
N ALA A 15 7.99 -6.89 2.59
CA ALA A 15 7.69 -6.93 4.02
C ALA A 15 7.77 -8.38 4.54
N GLN A 16 8.24 -8.53 5.77
CA GLN A 16 8.41 -9.82 6.43
C GLN A 16 7.30 -10.06 7.46
N PRO A 17 6.75 -11.29 7.55
CA PRO A 17 5.90 -11.67 8.68
C PRO A 17 6.72 -11.66 9.98
N ALA A 18 6.04 -11.65 11.13
CA ALA A 18 6.70 -11.63 12.43
C ALA A 18 7.54 -12.89 12.72
N THR A 19 7.23 -14.02 12.08
CA THR A 19 7.92 -15.30 12.27
C THR A 19 8.09 -16.03 10.94
N GLY A 20 8.97 -17.04 10.90
CA GLY A 20 9.16 -17.89 9.72
C GLY A 20 9.91 -17.22 8.54
N THR A 21 10.71 -16.20 8.83
CA THR A 21 11.49 -15.47 7.83
C THR A 21 12.87 -16.10 7.60
N THR A 22 13.41 -15.98 6.38
CA THR A 22 14.75 -16.45 6.03
C THR A 22 15.87 -15.65 6.70
N GLN A 23 15.64 -14.36 6.91
CA GLN A 23 16.55 -13.44 7.60
C GLN A 23 15.74 -12.63 8.61
N THR A 24 16.34 -12.31 9.75
CA THR A 24 15.79 -11.41 10.75
C THR A 24 15.94 -9.95 10.31
N LEU A 25 15.12 -9.06 10.86
CA LEU A 25 15.25 -7.61 10.62
C LEU A 25 16.59 -7.06 11.12
N ALA A 26 17.17 -7.67 12.16
CA ALA A 26 18.51 -7.35 12.65
C ALA A 26 19.59 -7.68 11.62
N GLU A 27 19.53 -8.85 10.99
CA GLU A 27 20.44 -9.24 9.90
C GLU A 27 20.27 -8.35 8.66
N LEU A 28 19.07 -7.81 8.43
CA LEU A 28 18.82 -6.81 7.38
C LEU A 28 19.26 -5.38 7.76
N ASN A 29 19.85 -5.21 8.95
CA ASN A 29 20.30 -3.94 9.51
C ASN A 29 19.19 -2.87 9.60
N VAL A 30 17.98 -3.29 9.97
CA VAL A 30 16.86 -2.39 10.24
C VAL A 30 17.02 -1.73 11.61
N VAL A 31 16.69 -0.44 11.74
CA VAL A 31 16.91 0.35 12.97
C VAL A 31 16.18 -0.23 14.20
N ASP A 32 14.93 -0.66 14.04
CA ASP A 32 14.06 -1.17 15.11
C ASP A 32 13.69 -2.64 14.81
N PRO A 33 14.64 -3.60 14.96
CA PRO A 33 14.48 -4.96 14.44
C PRO A 33 13.45 -5.81 15.20
N ASP A 34 13.10 -5.42 16.43
CA ASP A 34 12.09 -6.12 17.25
C ASP A 34 10.65 -5.73 16.87
N GLU A 35 10.46 -4.60 16.19
CA GLU A 35 9.17 -4.19 15.63
C GLU A 35 8.96 -4.93 14.30
N SER A 36 7.92 -5.78 14.23
CA SER A 36 7.60 -6.50 12.99
C SER A 36 7.19 -5.53 11.87
N ASP A 37 7.29 -5.93 10.60
CA ASP A 37 6.82 -5.05 9.51
C ASP A 37 5.29 -4.87 9.54
N VAL A 38 4.54 -5.81 10.09
CA VAL A 38 3.09 -5.65 10.32
C VAL A 38 2.85 -4.51 11.31
N ASP A 39 3.59 -4.48 12.42
CA ASP A 39 3.47 -3.43 13.43
C ASP A 39 3.90 -2.07 12.84
N PHE A 40 5.02 -2.03 12.12
CA PHE A 40 5.44 -0.82 11.40
C PHE A 40 4.32 -0.26 10.50
N VAL A 41 3.68 -1.11 9.69
CA VAL A 41 2.60 -0.68 8.79
C VAL A 41 1.42 -0.13 9.59
N LEU A 42 0.98 -0.83 10.63
CA LEU A 42 -0.13 -0.37 11.49
C LEU A 42 0.20 0.97 12.17
N TYR A 43 1.40 1.11 12.74
CA TYR A 43 1.82 2.35 13.39
C TYR A 43 2.03 3.50 12.41
N ALA A 44 2.39 3.22 11.15
CA ALA A 44 2.42 4.22 10.10
C ALA A 44 1.00 4.75 9.80
N PHE A 45 -0.03 3.89 9.79
CA PHE A 45 -1.42 4.33 9.70
C PHE A 45 -1.84 5.15 10.94
N ASP A 46 -1.49 4.71 12.14
CA ASP A 46 -1.79 5.43 13.38
C ASP A 46 -1.18 6.84 13.37
N SER A 47 0.06 6.97 12.87
CA SER A 47 0.74 8.26 12.74
C SER A 47 0.01 9.25 11.83
N ALA A 48 -0.84 8.76 10.92
CA ALA A 48 -1.59 9.59 10.00
C ALA A 48 -2.91 10.10 10.58
N LEU A 49 -3.51 9.39 11.54
CA LEU A 49 -4.84 9.72 12.06
C LEU A 49 -4.95 11.14 12.63
N PRO A 50 -4.03 11.65 13.46
CA PRO A 50 -4.14 13.01 13.99
C PRO A 50 -4.13 14.08 12.90
N TYR A 51 -3.30 13.89 11.87
CA TYR A 51 -3.26 14.81 10.74
C TYR A 51 -4.53 14.71 9.89
N LEU A 52 -5.03 13.50 9.62
CA LEU A 52 -6.26 13.28 8.87
C LEU A 52 -7.45 13.91 9.59
N ALA A 53 -7.53 13.81 10.91
CA ALA A 53 -8.52 14.52 11.72
C ALA A 53 -8.38 16.05 11.59
N SER A 54 -7.15 16.58 11.66
CA SER A 54 -6.89 18.03 11.56
C SER A 54 -7.31 18.67 10.23
N ILE A 55 -7.44 17.88 9.17
CA ILE A 55 -7.89 18.35 7.84
C ILE A 55 -9.36 17.96 7.55
N GLY A 56 -10.12 17.51 8.56
CA GLY A 56 -11.54 17.18 8.42
C GLY A 56 -11.82 15.80 7.83
N SER A 57 -10.85 14.90 7.82
CA SER A 57 -11.00 13.52 7.31
C SER A 57 -11.26 12.48 8.40
N GLU A 58 -11.59 12.90 9.62
CA GLU A 58 -11.81 11.97 10.73
C GLU A 58 -12.90 10.95 10.42
N ALA A 59 -14.05 11.40 9.89
CA ALA A 59 -15.18 10.53 9.53
C ALA A 59 -14.80 9.41 8.55
N GLN A 60 -13.72 9.59 7.79
CA GLN A 60 -13.20 8.62 6.84
C GLN A 60 -12.30 7.56 7.47
N TRP A 61 -11.50 7.93 8.46
CA TRP A 61 -10.41 7.08 8.95
C TRP A 61 -10.65 6.58 10.38
N GLY A 62 -11.60 7.21 11.07
CA GLY A 62 -11.87 7.04 12.48
C GLY A 62 -10.77 7.62 13.37
N THR A 63 -11.04 7.62 14.67
CA THR A 63 -10.09 8.04 15.71
C THR A 63 -9.38 6.88 16.36
N VAL A 64 -9.98 5.68 16.32
CA VAL A 64 -9.39 4.47 16.88
C VAL A 64 -8.17 4.05 16.03
N PRO A 65 -6.97 3.92 16.64
CA PRO A 65 -5.77 3.42 15.98
C PRO A 65 -6.02 2.12 15.22
N PHE A 66 -5.39 1.97 14.05
CA PHE A 66 -5.37 0.72 13.29
C PHE A 66 -4.71 -0.40 14.09
N SER A 67 -3.68 -0.10 14.88
CA SER A 67 -3.00 -1.11 15.72
C SER A 67 -3.88 -1.68 16.83
N GLU A 68 -4.92 -0.97 17.25
CA GLU A 68 -5.88 -1.39 18.28
C GLU A 68 -7.07 -2.20 17.72
N LYS A 69 -7.14 -2.39 16.40
CA LYS A 69 -8.22 -3.10 15.71
C LYS A 69 -7.81 -4.54 15.34
N PRO A 70 -8.27 -5.58 16.08
CA PRO A 70 -7.82 -6.97 15.85
C PRO A 70 -8.05 -7.47 14.41
N GLU A 71 -9.18 -7.10 13.81
CA GLU A 71 -9.53 -7.47 12.43
C GLU A 71 -8.62 -6.81 11.39
N ARG A 72 -8.12 -5.59 11.67
CA ARG A 72 -7.16 -4.90 10.80
C ARG A 72 -5.79 -5.55 10.92
N ARG A 73 -5.34 -5.86 12.14
CA ARG A 73 -4.11 -6.61 12.38
C ARG A 73 -4.12 -7.94 11.63
N GLN A 74 -5.15 -8.77 11.83
CA GLN A 74 -5.28 -10.06 11.14
C GLN A 74 -5.24 -9.92 9.61
N ARG A 75 -5.88 -8.88 9.06
CA ARG A 75 -5.85 -8.61 7.61
C ARG A 75 -4.44 -8.28 7.12
N PHE A 76 -3.68 -7.43 7.84
CA PHE A 76 -2.30 -7.11 7.47
C PHE A 76 -1.36 -8.30 7.66
N GLU A 77 -1.51 -9.10 8.72
CA GLU A 77 -0.75 -10.34 8.92
C GLU A 77 -0.96 -11.30 7.74
N LYS A 78 -2.21 -11.56 7.35
CA LYS A 78 -2.52 -12.42 6.20
C LYS A 78 -1.94 -11.87 4.90
N PHE A 79 -2.05 -10.55 4.67
CA PHE A 79 -1.53 -9.92 3.46
C PHE A 79 0.00 -9.97 3.39
N VAL A 80 0.69 -9.65 4.49
CA VAL A 80 2.15 -9.71 4.58
C VAL A 80 2.64 -11.15 4.43
N GLN A 81 2.01 -12.11 5.11
CA GLN A 81 2.37 -13.53 4.99
C GLN A 81 2.26 -14.02 3.55
N GLY A 82 1.10 -13.80 2.90
CA GLY A 82 0.90 -14.21 1.51
C GLY A 82 1.84 -13.50 0.53
N SER A 83 2.14 -12.22 0.79
CA SER A 83 3.14 -11.49 0.02
C SER A 83 4.54 -12.07 0.23
N TYR A 84 4.92 -12.44 1.44
CA TYR A 84 6.25 -12.94 1.73
C TYR A 84 6.46 -14.31 1.09
N ASP A 85 5.46 -15.20 1.20
CA ASP A 85 5.51 -16.54 0.62
C ASP A 85 5.64 -16.49 -0.91
N LEU A 86 4.87 -15.63 -1.60
CA LEU A 86 4.96 -15.44 -3.05
C LEU A 86 6.34 -14.95 -3.54
N HIS A 87 7.07 -14.21 -2.69
CA HIS A 87 8.33 -13.56 -3.06
C HIS A 87 9.57 -14.25 -2.46
N THR A 88 9.39 -15.38 -1.78
CA THR A 88 10.48 -16.18 -1.18
C THR A 88 10.44 -17.65 -1.55
N ARG A 89 9.29 -18.18 -2.02
CA ARG A 89 9.16 -19.58 -2.44
C ARG A 89 9.19 -19.70 -3.97
N PRO A 90 9.72 -20.80 -4.55
CA PRO A 90 9.68 -21.03 -5.99
C PRO A 90 8.24 -21.18 -6.48
N ILE A 91 7.85 -20.33 -7.45
CA ILE A 91 6.67 -20.36 -8.33
C ILE A 91 5.36 -20.85 -7.69
N GLN A 92 4.42 -19.93 -7.48
CA GLN A 92 3.00 -20.26 -7.37
C GLN A 92 2.26 -19.81 -8.63
N ASP A 93 1.26 -20.61 -8.99
CA ASP A 93 0.37 -20.44 -10.13
C ASP A 93 -0.14 -18.99 -10.26
N ALA A 94 -0.10 -18.45 -11.48
CA ALA A 94 0.00 -17.01 -11.74
C ALA A 94 -1.34 -16.23 -11.66
N ALA A 95 -2.38 -16.81 -11.08
CA ALA A 95 -3.70 -16.16 -11.01
C ALA A 95 -3.84 -15.16 -9.84
N ALA A 96 -3.22 -15.45 -8.70
CA ALA A 96 -3.27 -14.59 -7.51
C ALA A 96 -1.88 -14.09 -7.13
N TRP A 97 -1.63 -12.80 -7.34
CA TRP A 97 -0.39 -12.13 -6.98
C TRP A 97 -0.67 -10.99 -6.00
N GLN A 98 0.20 -10.85 -4.99
CA GLN A 98 0.22 -9.68 -4.12
C GLN A 98 1.64 -9.34 -3.68
N HIS A 99 1.86 -8.07 -3.32
CA HIS A 99 3.11 -7.61 -2.76
C HIS A 99 2.88 -6.51 -1.72
N MET A 100 3.36 -6.73 -0.49
CA MET A 100 3.58 -5.68 0.50
C MET A 100 5.05 -5.28 0.45
N ALA A 101 5.31 -4.06 0.00
CA ALA A 101 6.64 -3.48 -0.10
C ALA A 101 6.87 -2.44 1.02
N ILE A 102 8.05 -2.47 1.63
CA ILE A 102 8.54 -1.47 2.59
C ILE A 102 9.58 -0.61 1.89
N TYR A 103 9.42 0.72 1.98
CA TYR A 103 10.41 1.69 1.56
C TYR A 103 11.25 2.10 2.76
N GLU A 104 12.56 1.95 2.66
CA GLU A 104 13.53 2.23 3.71
C GLU A 104 14.56 3.25 3.25
N ILE A 105 15.01 4.10 4.17
CA ILE A 105 16.04 5.09 3.93
C ILE A 105 17.23 4.78 4.82
N LYS A 106 18.43 4.95 4.25
CA LYS A 106 19.68 4.73 4.95
C LYS A 106 19.91 5.85 5.97
N THR A 107 20.27 5.48 7.19
CA THR A 107 20.65 6.43 8.24
C THR A 107 22.16 6.70 8.19
N PRO A 108 22.65 7.77 8.85
CA PRO A 108 24.10 8.05 8.96
C PRO A 108 24.91 6.90 9.58
N ASP A 109 24.28 6.09 10.45
CA ASP A 109 24.89 4.90 11.07
C ASP A 109 24.82 3.66 10.17
N GLU A 110 24.58 3.85 8.86
CA GLU A 110 24.52 2.80 7.84
C GLU A 110 23.41 1.76 8.06
N LYS A 111 22.41 2.08 8.91
CA LYS A 111 21.20 1.28 9.15
C LYS A 111 20.06 1.68 8.22
N TRP A 112 19.00 0.88 8.18
CA TRP A 112 17.82 1.13 7.35
C TRP A 112 16.61 1.46 8.21
N THR A 113 16.07 2.68 8.06
CA THR A 113 14.83 3.07 8.74
C THR A 113 13.66 2.95 7.78
N ARG A 114 12.61 2.27 8.21
CA ARG A 114 11.34 2.14 7.48
C ARG A 114 10.61 3.47 7.50
N VAL A 115 10.10 3.90 6.35
CA VAL A 115 9.43 5.21 6.22
C VAL A 115 8.10 5.17 5.47
N ALA A 116 7.85 4.14 4.66
CA ALA A 116 6.58 3.98 3.95
C ALA A 116 6.33 2.52 3.59
N ALA A 117 5.08 2.18 3.29
CA ALA A 117 4.68 0.87 2.79
C ALA A 117 3.64 0.98 1.67
N GLN A 118 3.64 -0.01 0.78
CA GLN A 118 2.66 -0.15 -0.30
C GLN A 118 2.20 -1.60 -0.43
N GLY A 119 0.89 -1.81 -0.52
CA GLY A 119 0.28 -3.10 -0.80
C GLY A 119 -0.38 -3.11 -2.17
N LEU A 120 0.00 -4.08 -3.01
CA LEU A 120 -0.54 -4.32 -4.34
C LEU A 120 -1.12 -5.73 -4.45
N ALA A 121 -2.15 -5.93 -5.26
CA ALA A 121 -2.66 -7.26 -5.58
C ALA A 121 -3.31 -7.32 -6.98
N THR A 122 -3.48 -8.53 -7.52
CA THR A 122 -4.31 -8.81 -8.70
C THR A 122 -5.73 -9.15 -8.25
N GLY A 123 -6.48 -8.13 -7.82
CA GLY A 123 -7.87 -8.29 -7.40
C GLY A 123 -8.50 -6.99 -6.95
N PHE A 124 -9.75 -6.76 -7.33
CA PHE A 124 -10.53 -5.62 -6.86
C PHE A 124 -11.14 -5.89 -5.48
N PRO A 125 -11.26 -4.88 -4.61
CA PRO A 125 -12.16 -4.95 -3.47
C PRO A 125 -13.59 -5.25 -3.92
N THR A 126 -14.29 -6.07 -3.14
CA THR A 126 -15.68 -6.49 -3.44
C THR A 126 -16.69 -5.33 -3.44
N TYR A 127 -16.34 -4.22 -2.78
CA TYR A 127 -17.20 -3.03 -2.70
C TYR A 127 -17.10 -2.09 -3.91
N VAL A 128 -16.12 -2.28 -4.81
CA VAL A 128 -16.10 -1.53 -6.07
C VAL A 128 -17.29 -2.02 -6.90
N PRO A 129 -18.15 -1.14 -7.43
CA PRO A 129 -19.37 -1.57 -8.11
C PRO A 129 -19.10 -2.12 -9.52
N GLU A 130 -19.99 -3.00 -9.98
CA GLU A 130 -19.89 -3.68 -11.28
C GLU A 130 -19.84 -2.71 -12.47
N HIS A 131 -20.59 -1.61 -12.43
CA HIS A 131 -20.59 -0.62 -13.52
C HIS A 131 -19.25 0.12 -13.68
N LEU A 132 -18.34 0.05 -12.70
CA LEU A 132 -16.97 0.58 -12.81
C LEU A 132 -15.92 -0.51 -13.10
N ALA A 133 -16.20 -1.74 -12.68
CA ALA A 133 -15.36 -2.91 -12.92
C ALA A 133 -16.24 -4.16 -12.94
N ASP A 134 -16.62 -4.58 -14.14
CA ASP A 134 -17.43 -5.77 -14.40
C ASP A 134 -16.60 -7.06 -14.22
N ASP A 135 -17.24 -8.22 -14.35
CA ASP A 135 -16.58 -9.52 -14.21
C ASP A 135 -15.43 -9.68 -15.20
N LYS A 136 -15.58 -9.18 -16.43
CA LYS A 136 -14.52 -9.21 -17.44
C LYS A 136 -13.26 -8.47 -16.98
N VAL A 137 -13.41 -7.28 -16.39
CA VAL A 137 -12.28 -6.51 -15.84
C VAL A 137 -11.67 -7.25 -14.64
N ARG A 138 -12.49 -7.80 -13.74
CA ARG A 138 -12.03 -8.48 -12.53
C ARG A 138 -11.22 -9.73 -12.84
N GLU A 139 -11.73 -10.55 -13.76
CA GLU A 139 -11.14 -11.83 -14.19
C GLU A 139 -9.93 -11.66 -15.11
N ALA A 140 -9.72 -10.48 -15.70
CA ALA A 140 -8.61 -10.25 -16.64
C ALA A 140 -7.23 -10.48 -16.01
N THR A 141 -7.07 -10.21 -14.70
CA THR A 141 -5.81 -10.31 -13.92
C THR A 141 -4.58 -9.60 -14.52
N ASP A 142 -4.70 -8.91 -15.65
CA ASP A 142 -3.65 -8.17 -16.35
C ASP A 142 -3.47 -6.75 -15.78
N TYR A 143 -3.72 -6.61 -14.48
CA TYR A 143 -3.59 -5.36 -13.75
C TYR A 143 -2.95 -5.54 -12.37
N LEU A 144 -2.47 -4.43 -11.80
CA LEU A 144 -2.23 -4.31 -10.37
C LEU A 144 -3.30 -3.41 -9.75
N TYR A 145 -3.67 -3.68 -8.50
CA TYR A 145 -4.57 -2.84 -7.70
C TYR A 145 -3.83 -2.30 -6.47
N LEU A 146 -3.82 -0.98 -6.31
CA LEU A 146 -3.27 -0.29 -5.14
C LEU A 146 -4.20 -0.44 -3.95
N ASN A 147 -3.90 -1.39 -3.07
CA ASN A 147 -4.69 -1.67 -1.86
C ASN A 147 -4.29 -0.75 -0.70
N TYR A 148 -3.00 -0.53 -0.53
CA TYR A 148 -2.46 0.27 0.58
C TYR A 148 -1.33 1.16 0.09
N LEU A 149 -1.28 2.39 0.57
CA LEU A 149 -0.15 3.29 0.43
C LEU A 149 -0.10 4.18 1.66
N ILE A 150 0.95 4.03 2.47
CA ILE A 150 1.08 4.76 3.73
C ILE A 150 2.51 5.24 3.92
N VAL A 151 2.65 6.46 4.44
CA VAL A 151 3.93 7.08 4.80
C VAL A 151 3.88 7.37 6.29
N ASP A 152 4.90 6.94 7.02
CA ASP A 152 5.00 7.19 8.46
C ASP A 152 5.25 8.70 8.69
N ARG A 153 4.23 9.38 9.22
CA ARG A 153 4.28 10.83 9.44
C ARG A 153 5.31 11.22 10.50
N ARG A 154 5.68 10.31 11.41
CA ARG A 154 6.71 10.54 12.45
C ARG A 154 8.09 10.77 11.85
N LYS A 155 8.32 10.28 10.62
CA LYS A 155 9.59 10.44 9.89
C LYS A 155 9.72 11.80 9.20
N GLY A 156 8.65 12.60 9.13
CA GLY A 156 8.68 13.98 8.65
C GLY A 156 9.33 14.13 7.26
N LYS A 157 10.33 15.04 7.15
CA LYS A 157 11.02 15.33 5.88
C LYS A 157 11.77 14.11 5.31
N LEU A 158 12.21 13.18 6.15
CA LEU A 158 12.94 11.99 5.72
C LEU A 158 12.10 11.16 4.75
N ALA A 159 10.81 11.00 5.04
CA ALA A 159 9.90 10.19 4.22
C ALA A 159 9.36 10.91 2.97
N LYS A 160 9.75 12.17 2.72
CA LYS A 160 9.20 12.97 1.62
C LYS A 160 9.46 12.28 0.28
N GLY A 161 8.41 12.12 -0.52
CA GLY A 161 8.47 11.50 -1.85
C GLY A 161 8.52 9.96 -1.86
N SER A 162 8.58 9.29 -0.70
CA SER A 162 8.57 7.83 -0.59
C SER A 162 7.36 7.19 -1.27
N ALA A 163 6.15 7.74 -1.09
CA ALA A 163 4.94 7.26 -1.74
C ALA A 163 5.01 7.32 -3.27
N ALA A 164 5.51 8.43 -3.83
CA ALA A 164 5.69 8.55 -5.29
C ALA A 164 6.71 7.53 -5.82
N ARG A 165 7.80 7.29 -5.07
CA ARG A 165 8.80 6.27 -5.41
C ARG A 165 8.24 4.85 -5.33
N LEU A 166 7.38 4.55 -4.36
CA LEU A 166 6.66 3.27 -4.28
C LEU A 166 5.72 3.09 -5.47
N VAL A 167 5.03 4.13 -5.92
CA VAL A 167 4.20 4.07 -7.14
C VAL A 167 5.05 3.84 -8.40
N ALA A 168 6.20 4.51 -8.53
CA ALA A 168 7.12 4.27 -9.64
C ALA A 168 7.71 2.85 -9.60
N PHE A 169 7.99 2.30 -8.42
CA PHE A 169 8.38 0.91 -8.25
C PHE A 169 7.27 -0.05 -8.69
N ALA A 170 6.02 0.24 -8.32
CA ALA A 170 4.86 -0.52 -8.78
C ALA A 170 4.69 -0.52 -10.31
N ASP A 171 5.01 0.59 -10.98
CA ASP A 171 5.05 0.63 -12.45
C ASP A 171 6.09 -0.34 -13.02
N GLY A 172 7.28 -0.37 -12.43
CA GLY A 172 8.32 -1.33 -12.80
C GLY A 172 7.87 -2.79 -12.62
N GLN A 173 7.21 -3.09 -11.50
CA GLN A 173 6.65 -4.43 -11.26
C GLN A 173 5.54 -4.79 -12.24
N ALA A 174 4.64 -3.84 -12.54
CA ALA A 174 3.57 -4.05 -13.50
C ALA A 174 4.15 -4.42 -14.89
N LYS A 175 5.21 -3.73 -15.34
CA LYS A 175 5.91 -4.06 -16.59
C LYS A 175 6.55 -5.45 -16.55
N GLN A 176 7.29 -5.77 -15.49
CA GLN A 176 7.93 -7.08 -15.34
C GLN A 176 6.92 -8.24 -15.34
N LEU A 177 5.70 -7.98 -14.86
CA LEU A 177 4.61 -8.94 -14.81
C LEU A 177 3.67 -8.86 -16.03
N ASN A 178 4.03 -8.10 -17.07
CA ASN A 178 3.22 -7.85 -18.28
C ASN A 178 1.77 -7.39 -17.97
N LYS A 179 1.58 -6.64 -16.88
CA LYS A 179 0.31 -6.02 -16.53
C LYS A 179 0.10 -4.79 -17.41
N LYS A 180 -1.11 -4.62 -17.92
CA LYS A 180 -1.51 -3.52 -18.81
C LYS A 180 -2.08 -2.33 -18.06
N MET A 181 -2.67 -2.57 -16.90
CA MET A 181 -3.38 -1.54 -16.12
C MET A 181 -2.90 -1.49 -14.67
N PHE A 182 -2.99 -0.31 -14.07
CA PHE A 182 -2.79 -0.11 -12.64
C PHE A 182 -3.99 0.66 -12.09
N TYR A 183 -4.80 -0.02 -11.28
CA TYR A 183 -5.99 0.50 -10.63
C TYR A 183 -5.74 0.89 -9.18
N GLY A 184 -6.63 1.68 -8.63
CA GLY A 184 -6.78 1.89 -7.20
C GLY A 184 -8.05 2.67 -6.90
N ASP A 185 -8.40 2.78 -5.62
CA ASP A 185 -9.47 3.65 -5.17
C ASP A 185 -8.97 4.65 -4.12
N CYS A 186 -9.67 5.78 -4.02
CA CYS A 186 -9.43 6.75 -2.95
C CYS A 186 -10.70 7.46 -2.54
N TRP A 187 -10.70 7.98 -1.32
CA TRP A 187 -11.79 8.77 -0.77
C TRP A 187 -11.89 10.15 -1.44
N ARG A 188 -13.12 10.58 -1.71
CA ARG A 188 -13.48 11.84 -2.40
C ARG A 188 -13.59 13.05 -1.45
N GLY A 189 -12.73 13.14 -0.47
CA GLY A 189 -12.81 14.24 0.50
C GLY A 189 -11.76 15.32 0.34
N ASN A 190 -11.85 16.34 1.20
CA ASN A 190 -10.94 17.49 1.25
C ASN A 190 -10.70 18.15 -0.12
N GLY A 191 -11.77 18.36 -0.89
CA GLY A 191 -11.67 18.97 -2.23
C GLY A 191 -10.88 18.12 -3.22
N ASP A 192 -11.08 16.79 -3.19
CA ASP A 192 -10.44 15.80 -4.06
C ASP A 192 -8.91 15.73 -3.93
N GLY A 193 -8.37 16.08 -2.76
CA GLY A 193 -6.92 16.16 -2.54
C GLY A 193 -6.17 14.86 -2.84
N LEU A 194 -6.73 13.70 -2.46
CA LEU A 194 -6.15 12.39 -2.77
C LEU A 194 -6.20 12.07 -4.27
N LEU A 195 -7.32 12.37 -4.93
CA LEU A 195 -7.44 12.17 -6.38
C LEU A 195 -6.41 13.04 -7.13
N LYS A 196 -6.29 14.33 -6.77
CA LYS A 196 -5.29 15.24 -7.36
C LYS A 196 -3.87 14.73 -7.14
N TYR A 197 -3.58 14.15 -5.99
CA TYR A 197 -2.31 13.50 -5.73
C TYR A 197 -2.07 12.33 -6.69
N TYR A 198 -3.02 11.40 -6.84
CA TYR A 198 -2.88 10.28 -7.78
C TYR A 198 -2.81 10.74 -9.25
N GLN A 199 -3.53 11.80 -9.61
CA GLN A 199 -3.41 12.42 -10.94
C GLN A 199 -1.99 12.95 -11.20
N SER A 200 -1.34 13.54 -10.21
CA SER A 200 0.06 13.95 -10.32
C SER A 200 1.04 12.78 -10.51
N LEU A 201 0.62 11.56 -10.19
CA LEU A 201 1.36 10.31 -10.42
C LEU A 201 0.94 9.59 -11.70
N GLY A 202 0.15 10.24 -12.56
CA GLY A 202 -0.26 9.75 -13.88
C GLY A 202 -1.55 8.94 -13.90
N PHE A 203 -2.31 8.87 -12.79
CA PHE A 203 -3.62 8.22 -12.79
C PHE A 203 -4.73 9.13 -13.32
N SER A 204 -5.76 8.52 -13.89
CA SER A 204 -6.98 9.19 -14.35
C SER A 204 -8.19 8.61 -13.61
N PRO A 205 -9.17 9.44 -13.22
CA PRO A 205 -10.41 8.93 -12.62
C PRO A 205 -11.20 8.11 -13.64
N ILE A 206 -11.77 6.99 -13.20
CA ILE A 206 -12.76 6.20 -13.96
C ILE A 206 -14.16 6.68 -13.59
N GLY A 207 -14.47 6.74 -12.30
CA GLY A 207 -15.78 7.17 -11.84
C GLY A 207 -15.92 7.17 -10.32
N PRO A 208 -16.84 8.00 -9.79
CA PRO A 208 -17.16 7.99 -8.37
C PRO A 208 -18.03 6.79 -8.00
N PHE A 209 -17.98 6.37 -6.74
CA PHE A 209 -18.92 5.39 -6.19
C PHE A 209 -19.08 5.56 -4.68
N ASP A 210 -20.21 5.06 -4.16
CA ASP A 210 -20.52 5.06 -2.74
C ASP A 210 -20.49 3.64 -2.17
N VAL A 211 -19.94 3.50 -0.96
CA VAL A 211 -19.96 2.26 -0.20
C VAL A 211 -20.71 2.53 1.10
N GLN A 212 -21.85 1.87 1.27
CA GLN A 212 -22.63 1.96 2.50
C GLN A 212 -21.86 1.28 3.65
N ASP A 213 -21.95 1.89 4.82
CA ASP A 213 -21.44 1.35 6.08
C ASP A 213 -19.96 0.93 6.08
N LYS A 214 -19.12 1.48 5.19
CA LYS A 214 -17.71 1.07 5.03
C LYS A 214 -16.92 1.14 6.35
N HIS A 215 -17.31 2.07 7.22
CA HIS A 215 -16.67 2.33 8.52
C HIS A 215 -17.61 2.16 9.71
N GLY A 216 -18.78 1.57 9.49
CA GLY A 216 -19.80 1.35 10.51
C GLY A 216 -21.20 1.82 10.05
N PRO A 217 -22.25 1.41 10.77
CA PRO A 217 -23.64 1.70 10.39
C PRO A 217 -23.92 3.19 10.20
N GLY A 218 -24.52 3.56 9.08
CA GLY A 218 -24.91 4.93 8.72
C GLY A 218 -23.76 5.83 8.27
N LEU A 219 -22.56 5.29 8.06
CA LEU A 219 -21.37 6.04 7.62
C LEU A 219 -21.03 5.73 6.16
N PRO A 220 -21.65 6.43 5.19
CA PRO A 220 -21.36 6.21 3.78
C PRO A 220 -19.95 6.69 3.43
N TRP A 221 -19.35 5.97 2.50
CA TRP A 221 -18.04 6.28 1.96
C TRP A 221 -18.14 6.62 0.48
N THR A 222 -17.86 7.87 0.12
CA THR A 222 -17.77 8.27 -1.30
C THR A 222 -16.31 8.23 -1.76
N GLY A 223 -16.04 7.49 -2.82
CA GLY A 223 -14.72 7.39 -3.41
C GLY A 223 -14.69 7.53 -4.92
N TYR A 224 -13.49 7.42 -5.46
CA TYR A 224 -13.21 7.33 -6.89
C TYR A 224 -12.46 6.03 -7.16
N LEU A 225 -12.88 5.31 -8.20
CA LEU A 225 -12.01 4.36 -8.87
C LEU A 225 -11.15 5.17 -9.85
N PHE A 226 -9.85 4.88 -9.89
CA PHE A 226 -8.92 5.49 -10.84
C PHE A 226 -8.02 4.42 -11.46
N SER A 227 -7.44 4.74 -12.60
CA SER A 227 -6.49 3.85 -13.27
C SER A 227 -5.41 4.60 -14.04
N LYS A 228 -4.37 3.89 -14.43
CA LYS A 228 -3.47 4.29 -15.50
C LYS A 228 -3.06 3.09 -16.34
N SER A 229 -2.74 3.36 -17.59
CA SER A 229 -2.11 2.37 -18.47
C SER A 229 -0.65 2.19 -18.10
N VAL A 230 -0.17 0.96 -18.18
CA VAL A 230 1.21 0.59 -17.97
C VAL A 230 1.86 0.43 -19.34
N SER A 231 2.68 1.41 -19.75
CA SER A 231 3.45 1.33 -20.99
C SER A 231 4.43 0.16 -20.92
N GLN A 232 4.32 -0.78 -21.86
CA GLN A 232 5.25 -1.90 -22.01
C GLN A 232 6.58 -1.40 -22.59
#